data_AF-A0AAV0VKC5-F1
#
_entry.id   AF-A0AAV0VKC5-F1
#
_cell.length_a   1.000
_cell.length_b   1.000
_cell.length_c   1.000
_cell.angle_alpha   90.00
_cell.angle_beta   90.00
_cell.angle_gamma   90.00
#
_symmetry.space_group_name_H-M   'P 1'
#
loop_
_entity.id
_entity.type
_entity.pdbx_description
1 polymer ?
#
loop_
_entity_poly.entity_id
_entity_poly.type
_entity_poly.pdbx_seq_one_letter_code
_entity_poly.pdbx_strand_id
1 'polypeptide(L)'
;MKFAEHLAAHITPEWRKQYISYEEMKEMLYAAIEQVPAPEQVDPDSLSRYYAKFDEKFFSFCDKELAKINTFYSEKLAEATRKFANLQSDLREAQDDKIKPKDASGNLKPVKRKILRKNTTTRKTQELKLAFSEFYLSLILLQNYQNLNYTGFRKIMKKHDKLLGSEGGSGGRWRSEVVENAHFYCNKDIDRLISETEATVTQGLEGGDRQRAMKRLRVPPLGEQQSPWITFKVGLFSGAFVVMLLAVIITGIAHSNENTDWRVMVRLYRGPLLLVIFLFLMGINVYCWRSSGVNHVLIFELDPRNHLTEQHIMELATVFGLVWAGSALIFLYSEALHIPPYINPLILAVLMIAFLFNPTKTLRHDARFWVLRVAVRILFAPFFYVGFADFWLADQLTSLVPALLDFQYLVCFYLTNDKWMSNKSPFSLLRDGSGPGCVNFLPVRVARVSAFTLFRDPSGFRKAESPYLSAVLRLSLISCN
;
A
#
# COMPACT_ATOMS: atom_id res chain seq x y z
N MET A 1 5.32 3.15 -27.53
CA MET A 1 5.53 2.52 -26.20
C MET A 1 6.01 1.09 -26.38
N LYS A 2 7.04 0.69 -25.63
CA LYS A 2 7.53 -0.71 -25.62
C LYS A 2 6.49 -1.54 -24.87
N PHE A 3 5.85 -2.49 -25.56
CA PHE A 3 4.79 -3.29 -24.95
C PHE A 3 5.25 -4.10 -23.73
N ALA A 4 6.52 -4.48 -23.67
CA ALA A 4 7.10 -5.14 -22.50
C ALA A 4 6.97 -4.31 -21.21
N GLU A 5 7.24 -2.99 -21.29
CA GLU A 5 7.08 -2.06 -20.17
C GLU A 5 5.60 -1.92 -19.77
N HIS A 6 4.71 -1.83 -20.76
CA HIS A 6 3.27 -1.78 -20.52
C HIS A 6 2.74 -3.06 -19.87
N LEU A 7 3.17 -4.23 -20.34
CA LEU A 7 2.81 -5.52 -19.75
C LEU A 7 3.30 -5.60 -18.31
N ALA A 8 4.59 -5.28 -18.07
CA ALA A 8 5.17 -5.30 -16.72
C ALA A 8 4.42 -4.39 -15.74
N ALA A 9 3.99 -3.20 -16.17
CA ALA A 9 3.28 -2.24 -15.33
C ALA A 9 1.82 -2.63 -15.01
N HIS A 10 1.17 -3.44 -15.85
CA HIS A 10 -0.26 -3.79 -15.72
C HIS A 10 -0.49 -5.23 -15.27
N ILE A 11 0.57 -6.00 -14.99
CA ILE A 11 0.47 -7.36 -14.45
C ILE A 11 -0.03 -7.31 -13.01
N THR A 12 -1.01 -8.17 -12.70
CA THR A 12 -1.40 -8.48 -11.33
C THR A 12 -0.24 -9.20 -10.62
N PRO A 13 0.35 -8.63 -9.55
CA PRO A 13 1.57 -9.17 -8.92
C PRO A 13 1.46 -10.64 -8.51
N GLU A 14 0.29 -11.04 -8.02
CA GLU A 14 -0.02 -12.40 -7.57
C GLU A 14 0.01 -13.41 -8.72
N TRP A 15 -0.24 -12.95 -9.95
CA TRP A 15 -0.39 -13.81 -11.13
C TRP A 15 0.78 -13.69 -12.10
N ARG A 16 1.85 -12.97 -11.75
CA ARG A 16 2.98 -12.67 -12.64
C ARG A 16 3.50 -13.87 -13.41
N LYS A 17 3.72 -15.00 -12.73
CA LYS A 17 4.25 -16.23 -13.33
C LYS A 17 3.30 -16.85 -14.37
N GLN A 18 2.02 -16.51 -14.30
CA GLN A 18 0.96 -17.04 -15.16
C GLN A 18 0.76 -16.21 -16.43
N TYR A 19 1.34 -15.01 -16.54
CA TYR A 19 1.32 -14.25 -17.78
C TYR A 19 2.28 -14.85 -18.82
N ILE A 20 2.06 -14.49 -20.08
CA ILE A 20 2.96 -14.77 -21.19
C ILE A 20 4.39 -14.28 -20.89
N SER A 21 5.38 -15.16 -21.05
CA SER A 21 6.81 -14.83 -20.96
C SER A 21 7.28 -14.04 -22.18
N TYR A 22 6.75 -12.82 -22.35
CA TYR A 22 6.96 -12.00 -23.54
C TYR A 22 8.44 -11.63 -23.76
N GLU A 23 9.21 -11.40 -22.69
CA GLU A 23 10.63 -11.04 -22.81
C GLU A 23 11.47 -12.26 -23.21
N GLU A 24 11.23 -13.44 -22.64
CA GLU A 24 11.91 -14.69 -23.04
C GLU A 24 11.62 -15.05 -24.49
N MET A 25 10.36 -14.93 -24.94
CA MET A 25 10.01 -15.15 -26.35
C MET A 25 10.71 -14.15 -27.27
N LYS A 26 10.86 -12.90 -26.82
CA LYS A 26 11.53 -11.85 -27.58
C LYS A 26 13.04 -12.12 -27.67
N GLU A 27 13.68 -12.56 -26.57
CA GLU A 27 15.08 -13.00 -26.56
C GLU A 27 15.29 -14.19 -27.50
N MET A 28 14.36 -15.16 -27.50
CA MET A 28 14.41 -16.31 -28.42
C MET A 28 14.41 -15.87 -29.88
N LEU A 29 13.59 -14.88 -30.25
CA LEU A 29 13.57 -14.31 -31.61
C LEU A 29 14.86 -13.58 -31.97
N TYR A 30 15.45 -12.83 -31.04
CA TYR A 30 16.72 -12.13 -31.32
C TYR A 30 17.90 -13.09 -31.44
N ALA A 31 17.99 -14.07 -30.55
CA ALA A 31 19.00 -15.12 -30.61
C ALA A 31 18.93 -15.91 -31.93
N ALA A 32 17.72 -16.13 -32.45
CA ALA A 32 17.51 -16.78 -33.74
C ALA A 32 18.14 -16.01 -34.89
N ILE A 33 18.05 -14.67 -34.86
CA ILE A 33 18.61 -13.77 -35.89
C ILE A 33 20.12 -13.69 -35.78
N GLU A 34 20.67 -13.60 -34.56
CA GLU A 34 22.11 -13.56 -34.34
C GLU A 34 22.82 -14.86 -34.76
N GLN A 35 22.12 -15.98 -34.67
CA GLN A 35 22.64 -17.31 -35.04
C GLN A 35 22.37 -17.67 -36.52
N VAL A 36 21.76 -16.76 -37.30
CA VAL A 36 21.54 -17.00 -38.74
C VAL A 36 22.88 -17.14 -39.45
N PRO A 37 23.15 -18.26 -40.15
CA PRO A 37 24.34 -18.39 -40.97
C PRO A 37 24.39 -17.31 -42.06
N ALA A 38 25.58 -16.75 -42.34
CA ALA A 38 25.73 -15.70 -43.34
C ALA A 38 25.16 -16.18 -44.70
N PRO A 39 24.22 -15.43 -45.33
CA PRO A 39 23.52 -15.87 -46.54
C PRO A 39 24.44 -16.05 -47.75
N GLU A 40 25.66 -15.49 -47.69
CA GLU A 40 26.70 -15.63 -48.72
C GLU A 40 27.47 -16.97 -48.62
N GLN A 41 27.32 -17.72 -47.52
CA GLN A 41 28.12 -18.92 -47.23
C GLN A 41 27.30 -20.22 -47.21
N VAL A 42 25.97 -20.15 -47.37
CA VAL A 42 25.07 -21.29 -47.11
C VAL A 42 24.03 -21.44 -48.22
N ASP A 43 23.83 -22.69 -48.66
CA ASP A 43 22.84 -23.07 -49.67
C ASP A 43 21.41 -22.70 -49.19
N PRO A 44 20.51 -22.17 -50.06
CA PRO A 44 19.18 -21.70 -49.65
C PRO A 44 18.34 -22.76 -48.91
N ASP A 45 18.53 -24.05 -49.24
CA ASP A 45 17.84 -25.16 -48.59
C ASP A 45 18.26 -25.35 -47.13
N SER A 46 19.52 -25.03 -46.80
CA SER A 46 20.04 -25.09 -45.43
C SER A 46 19.50 -23.95 -44.56
N LEU A 47 19.29 -22.77 -45.14
CA LEU A 47 18.67 -21.63 -44.46
C LEU A 47 17.18 -21.89 -44.16
N SER A 48 16.46 -22.49 -45.12
CA SER A 48 15.07 -22.92 -44.93
C SER A 48 14.93 -23.93 -43.78
N ARG A 49 15.81 -24.93 -43.72
CA ARG A 49 15.83 -25.92 -42.61
C ARG A 49 16.12 -25.28 -41.25
N TYR A 50 16.99 -24.27 -41.20
CA TYR A 50 17.27 -23.53 -39.98
C TYR A 50 16.01 -22.82 -39.45
N TYR A 51 15.31 -22.08 -40.31
CA TYR A 51 14.07 -21.40 -39.93
C TYR A 51 12.96 -22.39 -39.55
N ALA A 52 12.80 -23.50 -40.29
CA ALA A 52 11.82 -24.53 -39.94
C ALA A 52 12.07 -25.14 -38.54
N LYS A 53 13.34 -25.42 -38.21
CA LYS A 53 13.73 -25.93 -36.89
C LYS A 53 13.51 -24.90 -35.78
N PHE A 54 13.74 -23.62 -36.08
CA PHE A 54 13.45 -22.54 -35.16
C PHE A 54 11.95 -22.40 -34.91
N ASP A 55 11.13 -22.39 -35.97
CA ASP A 55 9.67 -22.30 -35.91
C ASP A 55 9.10 -23.43 -35.03
N GLU A 56 9.56 -24.68 -35.23
CA GLU A 56 9.14 -25.82 -34.40
C GLU A 56 9.43 -25.59 -32.91
N LYS A 57 10.64 -25.12 -32.58
CA LYS A 57 11.04 -24.81 -31.20
C LYS A 57 10.22 -23.65 -30.62
N PHE A 58 10.00 -22.60 -31.41
CA PHE A 58 9.28 -21.40 -31.00
C PHE A 58 7.80 -21.68 -30.78
N PHE A 59 7.13 -22.37 -31.70
CA PHE A 59 5.72 -22.73 -31.55
C PHE A 59 5.51 -23.75 -30.43
N SER A 60 6.42 -24.72 -30.23
CA SER A 60 6.37 -25.60 -29.06
C SER A 60 6.46 -24.83 -27.73
N PHE A 61 7.25 -23.76 -27.67
CA PHE A 61 7.29 -22.87 -26.50
C PHE A 61 5.99 -22.07 -26.35
N CYS A 62 5.42 -21.59 -27.46
CA CYS A 62 4.14 -20.88 -27.46
C CYS A 62 2.98 -21.77 -27.01
N ASP A 63 2.96 -23.04 -27.40
CA ASP A 63 1.97 -24.03 -26.95
C ASP A 63 2.04 -24.25 -25.44
N LYS A 64 3.25 -24.36 -24.87
CA LYS A 64 3.46 -24.46 -23.41
C LYS A 64 2.94 -23.23 -22.66
N GLU A 65 3.25 -22.05 -23.17
CA GLU A 65 2.80 -20.78 -22.59
C GLU A 65 1.28 -20.62 -22.70
N LEU A 66 0.70 -21.04 -23.82
CA LEU A 66 -0.74 -21.04 -24.02
C LEU A 66 -1.45 -22.03 -23.08
N ALA A 67 -0.91 -23.25 -22.91
CA ALA A 67 -1.45 -24.24 -21.99
C ALA A 67 -1.44 -23.74 -20.54
N LYS A 68 -0.35 -23.08 -20.12
CA LYS A 68 -0.24 -22.41 -18.81
C LYS A 68 -1.37 -21.37 -18.63
N ILE A 69 -1.52 -20.47 -19.59
CA ILE A 69 -2.52 -19.39 -19.55
C ILE A 69 -3.95 -19.96 -19.54
N ASN A 70 -4.24 -20.94 -20.38
CA ASN A 70 -5.55 -21.60 -20.43
C ASN A 70 -5.91 -22.31 -19.13
N THR A 71 -4.95 -23.03 -18.54
CA THR A 71 -5.15 -23.76 -17.28
C THR A 71 -5.48 -22.78 -16.16
N PHE A 72 -4.65 -21.74 -16.00
CA PHE A 72 -4.85 -20.73 -14.97
C PHE A 72 -6.17 -19.96 -15.15
N TYR A 73 -6.48 -19.54 -16.38
CA TYR A 73 -7.74 -18.84 -16.66
C TYR A 73 -8.95 -19.70 -16.33
N SER A 74 -8.93 -20.98 -16.72
CA SER A 74 -10.06 -21.89 -16.49
C SER A 74 -10.25 -22.18 -15.00
N GLU A 75 -9.16 -22.35 -14.25
CA GLU A 75 -9.21 -22.47 -12.78
C GLU A 75 -9.83 -21.24 -12.14
N LYS A 76 -9.37 -20.04 -12.52
CA LYS A 76 -9.86 -18.77 -11.96
C LYS A 76 -11.31 -18.49 -12.34
N LEU A 77 -11.72 -18.83 -13.55
CA LEU A 77 -13.10 -18.70 -13.99
C LEU A 77 -14.01 -19.64 -13.20
N ALA A 78 -13.61 -20.89 -12.98
CA ALA A 78 -14.35 -21.84 -12.15
C ALA A 78 -14.46 -21.39 -10.68
N GLU A 79 -13.35 -20.87 -10.11
CA GLU A 79 -13.35 -20.25 -8.78
C GLU A 79 -14.33 -19.07 -8.71
N ALA A 80 -14.33 -18.21 -9.73
CA ALA A 80 -15.21 -17.05 -9.80
C ALA A 80 -16.69 -17.46 -9.87
N THR A 81 -17.04 -18.45 -10.71
CA THR A 81 -18.41 -18.97 -10.83
C THR A 81 -18.91 -19.55 -9.50
N ARG A 82 -18.06 -20.30 -8.78
CA ARG A 82 -18.40 -20.84 -7.45
C ARG A 82 -18.61 -19.72 -6.42
N LYS A 83 -17.70 -18.75 -6.39
CA LYS A 83 -17.81 -17.58 -5.50
C LYS A 83 -19.09 -16.78 -5.77
N PHE A 84 -19.45 -16.58 -7.03
CA PHE A 84 -20.67 -15.88 -7.40
C PHE A 84 -21.92 -16.61 -6.88
N ALA A 85 -21.99 -17.93 -7.07
CA ALA A 85 -23.12 -18.73 -6.59
C ALA A 85 -23.27 -18.65 -5.05
N ASN A 86 -22.16 -18.73 -4.31
CA ASN A 86 -22.15 -18.60 -2.85
C ASN A 86 -22.63 -17.20 -2.43
N LEU A 87 -22.08 -16.13 -3.01
CA LEU A 87 -22.47 -14.76 -2.68
C LEU A 87 -23.93 -14.48 -3.01
N GLN A 88 -24.44 -15.07 -4.10
CA GLN A 88 -25.85 -14.95 -4.46
C GLN A 88 -26.75 -15.68 -3.46
N SER A 89 -26.34 -16.86 -2.98
CA SER A 89 -27.05 -17.58 -1.92
C SER A 89 -27.08 -16.78 -0.61
N ASP A 90 -25.93 -16.25 -0.18
CA ASP A 90 -25.81 -15.46 1.05
C ASP A 90 -26.66 -14.17 0.98
N LEU A 91 -26.72 -13.55 -0.21
CA LEU A 91 -27.57 -12.39 -0.46
C LEU A 91 -29.06 -12.74 -0.32
N ARG A 92 -29.49 -13.88 -0.89
CA ARG A 92 -30.88 -14.35 -0.79
C ARG A 92 -31.24 -14.66 0.66
N GLU A 93 -30.37 -15.34 1.42
CA GLU A 93 -30.59 -15.60 2.85
C GLU A 93 -30.72 -14.29 3.65
N ALA A 94 -29.85 -13.31 3.37
CA ALA A 94 -29.91 -12.00 4.02
C ALA A 94 -31.17 -11.19 3.66
N GLN A 95 -31.77 -11.43 2.49
CA GLN A 95 -33.05 -10.86 2.09
C GLN A 95 -34.24 -11.57 2.75
N ASP A 96 -34.22 -12.90 2.85
CA ASP A 96 -35.24 -13.69 3.54
C ASP A 96 -35.30 -13.38 5.05
N ASP A 97 -34.14 -13.15 5.68
CA ASP A 97 -34.03 -12.69 7.08
C ASP A 97 -34.71 -11.33 7.31
N LYS A 98 -34.84 -10.49 6.26
CA LYS A 98 -35.58 -9.22 6.32
C LYS A 98 -37.09 -9.43 6.21
N ILE A 99 -37.54 -10.46 5.49
CA ILE A 99 -38.95 -10.69 5.17
C ILE A 99 -39.66 -11.54 6.24
N LYS A 100 -39.00 -12.51 6.88
CA LYS A 100 -39.66 -13.39 7.88
C LYS A 100 -39.77 -12.73 9.27
N PRO A 101 -40.96 -12.40 9.80
CA PRO A 101 -41.15 -12.28 11.24
C PRO A 101 -41.06 -13.70 11.83
N LYS A 102 -39.96 -14.02 12.53
CA LYS A 102 -39.89 -15.28 13.30
C LYS A 102 -40.71 -15.13 14.58
N ASP A 103 -41.97 -15.50 14.47
CA ASP A 103 -42.87 -15.77 15.60
C ASP A 103 -42.48 -17.10 16.25
N ALA A 104 -41.38 -17.10 17.02
CA ALA A 104 -41.08 -18.13 18.02
C ALA A 104 -39.88 -17.72 18.88
N SER A 105 -39.97 -18.01 20.17
CA SER A 105 -38.96 -17.90 21.24
C SER A 105 -38.67 -16.51 21.86
N GLY A 106 -39.09 -16.38 23.13
CA GLY A 106 -38.24 -16.02 24.26
C GLY A 106 -38.16 -14.54 24.70
N ASN A 107 -38.89 -14.19 25.78
CA ASN A 107 -38.64 -13.20 26.85
C ASN A 107 -37.67 -11.99 26.65
N LEU A 108 -37.61 -11.35 25.48
CA LEU A 108 -36.96 -10.04 25.31
C LEU A 108 -37.97 -8.94 24.94
N LYS A 109 -37.87 -7.77 25.58
CA LYS A 109 -38.71 -6.60 25.27
C LYS A 109 -38.66 -6.28 23.77
N PRO A 110 -39.82 -6.06 23.10
CA PRO A 110 -39.93 -5.99 21.64
C PRO A 110 -39.06 -4.90 21.00
N VAL A 111 -38.82 -3.80 21.70
CA VAL A 111 -37.98 -2.68 21.24
C VAL A 111 -36.49 -3.05 21.17
N LYS A 112 -35.94 -3.73 22.18
CA LYS A 112 -34.53 -4.16 22.18
C LYS A 112 -34.27 -5.23 21.10
N ARG A 113 -35.23 -6.14 20.87
CA ARG A 113 -35.16 -7.16 19.80
C ARG A 113 -35.12 -6.53 18.40
N LYS A 114 -35.93 -5.50 18.16
CA LYS A 114 -35.99 -4.78 16.87
C LYS A 114 -34.68 -4.02 16.57
N ILE A 115 -34.09 -3.40 17.59
CA ILE A 115 -32.81 -2.67 17.46
C ILE A 115 -31.64 -3.64 17.23
N LEU A 116 -31.54 -4.72 18.01
CA LEU A 116 -30.47 -5.71 17.87
C LEU A 116 -30.51 -6.38 16.49
N ARG A 117 -31.71 -6.78 16.04
CA ARG A 117 -31.93 -7.39 14.72
C ARG A 117 -31.60 -6.41 13.58
N LYS A 118 -32.01 -5.15 13.68
CA LYS A 118 -31.66 -4.10 12.70
C LYS A 118 -30.15 -3.91 12.60
N ASN A 119 -29.43 -3.92 13.72
CA ASN A 119 -27.96 -3.81 13.73
C ASN A 119 -27.28 -5.02 13.09
N THR A 120 -27.71 -6.25 13.41
CA THR A 120 -27.15 -7.49 12.81
C THR A 120 -27.40 -7.56 11.30
N THR A 121 -28.61 -7.24 10.84
CA THR A 121 -28.94 -7.23 9.40
C THR A 121 -28.18 -6.13 8.64
N THR A 122 -27.98 -4.97 9.26
CA THR A 122 -27.19 -3.87 8.66
C THR A 122 -25.73 -4.27 8.50
N ARG A 123 -25.15 -4.92 9.52
CA ARG A 123 -23.78 -5.44 9.48
C ARG A 123 -23.61 -6.55 8.43
N LYS A 124 -24.49 -7.56 8.39
CA LYS A 124 -24.51 -8.60 7.33
C LYS A 124 -24.60 -7.98 5.92
N THR A 125 -25.45 -6.97 5.74
CA THR A 125 -25.59 -6.28 4.45
C THR A 125 -24.30 -5.52 4.08
N GLN A 126 -23.59 -4.94 5.05
CA GLN A 126 -22.30 -4.27 4.82
C GLN A 126 -21.19 -5.28 4.47
N GLU A 127 -21.13 -6.42 5.15
CA GLU A 127 -20.20 -7.51 4.85
C GLU A 127 -20.42 -8.06 3.44
N LEU A 128 -21.67 -8.28 3.04
CA LEU A 128 -22.01 -8.64 1.65
C LEU A 128 -21.58 -7.58 0.64
N LYS A 129 -21.81 -6.29 0.94
CA LYS A 129 -21.37 -5.17 0.08
C LYS A 129 -19.86 -5.13 -0.11
N LEU A 130 -19.09 -5.54 0.89
CA LEU A 130 -17.64 -5.68 0.80
C LEU A 130 -17.27 -6.91 -0.05
N ALA A 131 -17.87 -8.06 0.25
CA ALA A 131 -17.58 -9.31 -0.46
C ALA A 131 -17.88 -9.23 -1.98
N PHE A 132 -19.02 -8.65 -2.36
CA PHE A 132 -19.34 -8.39 -3.78
C PHE A 132 -18.35 -7.43 -4.45
N SER A 133 -17.78 -6.50 -3.69
CA SER A 133 -16.76 -5.59 -4.22
C SER A 133 -15.44 -6.29 -4.51
N GLU A 134 -14.96 -7.09 -3.57
CA GLU A 134 -13.72 -7.86 -3.73
C GLU A 134 -13.88 -8.87 -4.87
N PHE A 135 -15.05 -9.51 -4.94
CA PHE A 135 -15.41 -10.39 -6.03
C PHE A 135 -15.41 -9.66 -7.39
N TYR A 136 -16.09 -8.52 -7.51
CA TYR A 136 -16.10 -7.73 -8.74
C TYR A 136 -14.69 -7.30 -9.16
N LEU A 137 -13.84 -6.86 -8.22
CA LEU A 137 -12.43 -6.57 -8.50
C LEU A 137 -11.71 -7.79 -9.09
N SER A 138 -11.91 -8.98 -8.51
CA SER A 138 -11.30 -10.22 -9.03
C SER A 138 -11.72 -10.54 -10.47
N LEU A 139 -12.97 -10.25 -10.85
CA LEU A 139 -13.45 -10.43 -12.22
C LEU A 139 -12.75 -9.48 -13.20
N ILE A 140 -12.60 -8.20 -12.82
CA ILE A 140 -11.92 -7.19 -13.64
C ILE A 140 -10.44 -7.54 -13.82
N LEU A 141 -9.77 -8.04 -12.76
CA LEU A 141 -8.39 -8.52 -12.88
C LEU A 141 -8.29 -9.68 -13.87
N LEU A 142 -9.23 -10.64 -13.82
CA LEU A 142 -9.25 -11.78 -14.75
C LEU A 142 -9.53 -11.36 -16.19
N GLN A 143 -10.42 -10.39 -16.41
CA GLN A 143 -10.67 -9.79 -17.73
C GLN A 143 -9.42 -9.08 -18.28
N ASN A 144 -8.70 -8.33 -17.42
CA ASN A 144 -7.43 -7.71 -17.79
C ASN A 144 -6.34 -8.76 -18.11
N TYR A 145 -6.29 -9.85 -17.35
CA TYR A 145 -5.40 -10.97 -17.63
C TYR A 145 -5.66 -11.56 -19.03
N GLN A 146 -6.91 -11.83 -19.39
CA GLN A 146 -7.28 -12.29 -20.75
C GLN A 146 -6.82 -11.31 -21.83
N ASN A 147 -7.12 -10.01 -21.67
CA ASN A 147 -6.79 -8.98 -22.65
C ASN A 147 -5.28 -8.78 -22.85
N LEU A 148 -4.51 -8.76 -21.76
CA LEU A 148 -3.05 -8.59 -21.80
C LEU A 148 -2.37 -9.79 -22.45
N ASN A 149 -2.76 -11.02 -22.09
CA ASN A 149 -2.18 -12.23 -22.67
C ASN A 149 -2.50 -12.36 -24.16
N TYR A 150 -3.76 -12.09 -24.57
CA TYR A 150 -4.14 -12.06 -25.99
C TYR A 150 -3.32 -11.02 -26.76
N THR A 151 -3.19 -9.81 -26.20
CA THR A 151 -2.38 -8.75 -26.82
C THR A 151 -0.90 -9.14 -26.91
N GLY A 152 -0.39 -9.86 -25.92
CA GLY A 152 0.97 -10.39 -25.89
C GLY A 152 1.22 -11.38 -27.02
N PHE A 153 0.39 -12.41 -27.15
CA PHE A 153 0.47 -13.36 -28.27
C PHE A 153 0.36 -12.65 -29.62
N ARG A 154 -0.60 -11.73 -29.78
CA ARG A 154 -0.74 -10.96 -31.03
C ARG A 154 0.53 -10.17 -31.39
N LYS A 155 1.18 -9.54 -30.40
CA LYS A 155 2.38 -8.72 -30.63
C LYS A 155 3.63 -9.56 -30.86
N ILE A 156 3.80 -10.68 -30.15
CA ILE A 156 4.96 -11.55 -30.33
C ILE A 156 4.89 -12.28 -31.67
N MET A 157 3.71 -12.74 -32.09
CA MET A 157 3.50 -13.35 -33.40
C MET A 157 3.74 -12.34 -34.53
N LYS A 158 3.27 -11.10 -34.38
CA LYS A 158 3.60 -10.03 -35.35
C LYS A 158 5.10 -9.72 -35.39
N LYS A 159 5.81 -9.87 -34.27
CA LYS A 159 7.27 -9.68 -34.21
C LYS A 159 7.99 -10.84 -34.91
N HIS A 160 7.57 -12.07 -34.67
CA HIS A 160 8.04 -13.26 -35.36
C HIS A 160 7.97 -13.08 -36.89
N ASP A 161 6.78 -12.76 -37.42
CA ASP A 161 6.57 -12.59 -38.85
C ASP A 161 7.42 -11.44 -39.44
N LYS A 162 7.59 -10.35 -38.69
CA LYS A 162 8.41 -9.21 -39.13
C LYS A 162 9.90 -9.53 -39.17
N LEU A 163 10.41 -10.33 -38.24
CA LEU A 163 11.84 -10.57 -38.08
C LEU A 163 12.35 -11.70 -38.96
N LEU A 164 11.58 -12.77 -39.11
CA LEU A 164 12.01 -13.96 -39.84
C LEU A 164 11.59 -13.94 -41.31
N GLY A 165 10.95 -12.85 -41.76
CA GLY A 165 10.57 -12.67 -43.17
C GLY A 165 9.73 -13.81 -43.73
N SER A 166 8.98 -14.52 -42.86
CA SER A 166 8.23 -15.71 -43.24
C SER A 166 7.25 -15.36 -44.36
N GLU A 167 7.59 -15.74 -45.59
CA GLU A 167 6.81 -15.47 -46.80
C GLU A 167 5.38 -16.03 -46.70
N GLY A 168 5.11 -16.90 -45.72
CA GLY A 168 3.80 -17.52 -45.45
C GLY A 168 3.06 -17.05 -44.19
N GLY A 169 3.56 -16.07 -43.43
CA GLY A 169 2.86 -15.56 -42.25
C GLY A 169 2.54 -16.62 -41.18
N SER A 170 3.49 -17.53 -40.90
CA SER A 170 3.29 -18.68 -40.01
C SER A 170 2.84 -18.28 -38.60
N GLY A 171 3.35 -17.19 -38.04
CA GLY A 171 2.93 -16.68 -36.73
C GLY A 171 1.49 -16.13 -36.76
N GLY A 172 1.13 -15.40 -37.81
CA GLY A 172 -0.24 -14.95 -38.06
C GLY A 172 -1.24 -16.09 -38.16
N ARG A 173 -0.87 -17.18 -38.85
CA ARG A 173 -1.68 -18.39 -39.01
C ARG A 173 -1.84 -19.15 -37.69
N TRP A 174 -0.74 -19.42 -36.96
CA TRP A 174 -0.79 -20.06 -35.65
C TRP A 174 -1.66 -19.27 -34.65
N ARG A 175 -1.57 -17.93 -34.65
CA ARG A 175 -2.43 -17.09 -33.81
C ARG A 175 -3.92 -17.29 -34.12
N SER A 176 -4.30 -17.37 -35.39
CA SER A 176 -5.71 -17.51 -35.77
C SER A 176 -6.23 -18.93 -35.54
N GLU A 177 -5.44 -19.95 -35.85
CA GLU A 177 -5.82 -21.35 -35.66
C GLU A 177 -5.84 -21.75 -34.18
N VAL A 178 -4.92 -21.21 -33.37
CA VAL A 178 -4.69 -21.67 -31.99
C VAL A 178 -5.16 -20.65 -30.95
N VAL A 179 -4.66 -19.40 -30.97
CA VAL A 179 -4.95 -18.41 -29.92
C VAL A 179 -6.37 -17.87 -29.99
N GLU A 180 -6.87 -17.56 -31.19
CA GLU A 180 -8.24 -17.05 -31.38
C GLU A 180 -9.31 -18.12 -31.07
N ASN A 181 -8.94 -19.40 -31.09
CA ASN A 181 -9.80 -20.53 -30.74
C ASN A 181 -9.55 -21.05 -29.30
N ALA A 182 -8.63 -20.45 -28.56
CA ALA A 182 -8.30 -20.90 -27.21
C ALA A 182 -9.40 -20.54 -26.21
N HIS A 183 -9.63 -21.43 -25.24
CA HIS A 183 -10.68 -21.27 -24.23
C HIS A 183 -10.58 -19.95 -23.46
N PHE A 184 -9.35 -19.51 -23.11
CA PHE A 184 -9.15 -18.26 -22.38
C PHE A 184 -9.63 -17.02 -23.17
N TYR A 185 -9.75 -17.09 -24.50
CA TYR A 185 -10.16 -15.98 -25.35
C TYR A 185 -11.61 -16.09 -25.82
N CYS A 186 -12.04 -17.26 -26.31
CA CYS A 186 -13.39 -17.45 -26.82
C CYS A 186 -14.48 -17.37 -25.74
N ASN A 187 -14.15 -17.75 -24.50
CA ASN A 187 -15.13 -17.81 -23.44
C ASN A 187 -15.55 -16.38 -23.00
N LYS A 188 -16.85 -16.08 -23.11
CA LYS A 188 -17.48 -14.79 -22.71
C LYS A 188 -18.16 -14.85 -21.33
N ASP A 189 -17.99 -15.95 -20.60
CA ASP A 189 -18.56 -16.13 -19.26
C ASP A 189 -18.09 -15.04 -18.29
N ILE A 190 -16.87 -14.53 -18.44
CA ILE A 190 -16.36 -13.44 -17.61
C ILE A 190 -17.18 -12.16 -17.78
N ASP A 191 -17.52 -11.79 -19.02
CA ASP A 191 -18.32 -10.61 -19.32
C ASP A 191 -19.76 -10.76 -18.80
N ARG A 192 -20.29 -11.99 -18.89
CA ARG A 192 -21.58 -12.35 -18.30
C ARG A 192 -21.56 -12.22 -16.77
N LEU A 193 -20.57 -12.82 -16.10
CA LEU A 193 -20.42 -12.74 -14.64
C LEU A 193 -20.26 -11.32 -14.13
N ILE A 194 -19.51 -10.47 -14.84
CA ILE A 194 -19.38 -9.04 -14.53
C ILE A 194 -20.76 -8.38 -14.59
N SER A 195 -21.50 -8.58 -15.68
CA SER A 195 -22.82 -7.98 -15.89
C SER A 195 -23.85 -8.45 -14.86
N GLU A 196 -23.87 -9.76 -14.55
CA GLU A 196 -24.75 -10.35 -13.53
C GLU A 196 -24.41 -9.83 -12.12
N THR A 197 -23.12 -9.63 -11.83
CA THR A 197 -22.67 -9.05 -10.55
C THR A 197 -23.10 -7.59 -10.42
N GLU A 198 -22.95 -6.78 -11.47
CA GLU A 198 -23.44 -5.38 -11.49
C GLU A 198 -24.94 -5.32 -11.23
N ALA A 199 -25.72 -6.17 -11.92
CA ALA A 199 -27.17 -6.25 -11.77
C ALA A 199 -27.56 -6.66 -10.34
N THR A 200 -26.92 -7.71 -9.81
CA THR A 200 -27.19 -8.23 -8.45
C THR A 200 -26.91 -7.18 -7.38
N VAL A 201 -25.82 -6.43 -7.49
CA VAL A 201 -25.48 -5.38 -6.51
C VAL A 201 -26.40 -4.17 -6.64
N THR A 202 -26.71 -3.76 -7.87
CA THR A 202 -27.62 -2.63 -8.12
C THR A 202 -29.02 -2.91 -7.56
N GLN A 203 -29.59 -4.08 -7.88
CA GLN A 203 -30.94 -4.43 -7.48
C GLN A 203 -31.02 -4.90 -6.01
N GLY A 204 -30.09 -5.77 -5.59
CA GLY A 204 -30.17 -6.44 -4.29
C GLY A 204 -29.58 -5.64 -3.11
N LEU A 205 -28.64 -4.73 -3.35
CA LEU A 205 -27.86 -4.07 -2.29
C LEU A 205 -27.97 -2.53 -2.27
N GLU A 206 -28.19 -1.89 -3.41
CA GLU A 206 -28.31 -0.42 -3.52
C GLU A 206 -29.72 0.07 -3.94
N GLY A 207 -30.71 -0.83 -3.96
CA GLY A 207 -32.12 -0.46 -4.14
C GLY A 207 -32.44 0.14 -5.52
N GLY A 208 -31.69 -0.23 -6.55
CA GLY A 208 -31.88 0.24 -7.92
C GLY A 208 -30.96 1.39 -8.36
N ASP A 209 -30.18 1.99 -7.46
CA ASP A 209 -29.26 3.07 -7.80
C ASP A 209 -27.96 2.54 -8.43
N ARG A 210 -27.95 2.48 -9.77
CA ARG A 210 -26.78 2.03 -10.55
C ARG A 210 -25.57 2.92 -10.32
N GLN A 211 -25.72 4.24 -10.17
CA GLN A 211 -24.56 5.13 -9.98
C GLN A 211 -23.86 4.85 -8.67
N ARG A 212 -24.63 4.66 -7.60
CA ARG A 212 -24.10 4.30 -6.28
C ARG A 212 -23.48 2.90 -6.25
N ALA A 213 -24.09 1.94 -6.94
CA ALA A 213 -23.54 0.59 -7.10
C ALA A 213 -22.22 0.60 -7.87
N MET A 214 -22.15 1.32 -9.00
CA MET A 214 -20.93 1.40 -9.82
C MET A 214 -19.83 2.21 -9.15
N LYS A 215 -20.14 3.31 -8.46
CA LYS A 215 -19.17 4.07 -7.64
C LYS A 215 -18.57 3.21 -6.53
N ARG A 216 -19.36 2.26 -6.02
CA ARG A 216 -18.88 1.28 -5.04
C ARG A 216 -18.02 0.24 -5.74
N LEU A 217 -18.55 -0.51 -6.71
CA LEU A 217 -17.87 -1.64 -7.36
C LEU A 217 -16.60 -1.26 -8.11
N ARG A 218 -16.58 -0.10 -8.77
CA ARG A 218 -15.39 0.39 -9.46
C ARG A 218 -14.39 0.89 -8.43
N VAL A 219 -13.25 0.23 -8.36
CA VAL A 219 -12.07 0.80 -7.71
C VAL A 219 -11.68 2.02 -8.55
N PRO A 220 -11.57 3.22 -7.95
CA PRO A 220 -11.03 4.37 -8.66
C PRO A 220 -9.72 3.96 -9.32
N PRO A 221 -9.45 4.34 -10.57
CA PRO A 221 -8.19 3.98 -11.19
C PRO A 221 -7.05 4.41 -10.26
N LEU A 222 -6.09 3.52 -10.00
CA LEU A 222 -4.88 3.82 -9.20
C LEU A 222 -4.05 4.98 -9.78
N GLY A 223 -4.46 5.55 -10.92
CA GLY A 223 -3.97 6.77 -11.53
C GLY A 223 -4.94 7.96 -11.50
N GLU A 224 -5.97 7.98 -10.65
CA GLU A 224 -6.85 9.16 -10.52
C GLU A 224 -5.99 10.36 -10.11
N GLN A 225 -5.88 11.32 -11.03
CA GLN A 225 -5.14 12.56 -10.81
C GLN A 225 -5.72 13.24 -9.57
N GLN A 226 -4.89 13.36 -8.54
CA GLN A 226 -5.26 14.07 -7.33
C GLN A 226 -5.64 15.51 -7.69
N SER A 227 -6.61 16.07 -6.97
CA SER A 227 -7.08 17.44 -7.20
C SER A 227 -5.90 18.41 -7.25
N PRO A 228 -5.76 19.25 -8.30
CA PRO A 228 -4.69 20.24 -8.41
C PRO A 228 -4.57 21.13 -7.16
N TRP A 229 -5.70 21.37 -6.48
CA TRP A 229 -5.76 22.14 -5.24
C TRP A 229 -4.97 21.51 -4.08
N ILE A 230 -5.00 20.19 -3.95
CA ILE A 230 -4.28 19.47 -2.88
C ILE A 230 -2.77 19.57 -3.13
N THR A 231 -2.33 19.36 -4.38
CA THR A 231 -0.93 19.52 -4.78
C THR A 231 -0.41 20.94 -4.48
N PHE A 232 -1.20 21.97 -4.83
CA PHE A 232 -0.85 23.35 -4.52
C PHE A 232 -0.74 23.60 -3.02
N LYS A 233 -1.75 23.17 -2.23
CA LYS A 233 -1.76 23.31 -0.77
C LYS A 233 -0.54 22.65 -0.11
N VAL A 234 -0.21 21.43 -0.52
CA VAL A 234 0.97 20.70 -0.03
C VAL A 234 2.26 21.44 -0.38
N GLY A 235 2.39 21.96 -1.61
CA GLY A 235 3.56 22.73 -2.04
C GLY A 235 3.71 24.07 -1.28
N LEU A 236 2.60 24.77 -1.03
CA LEU A 236 2.61 26.01 -0.26
C LEU A 236 3.05 25.76 1.19
N PHE A 237 2.48 24.75 1.86
CA PHE A 237 2.83 24.45 3.25
C PHE A 237 4.23 23.85 3.39
N SER A 238 4.72 23.07 2.42
CA SER A 238 6.10 22.60 2.43
C SER A 238 7.08 23.76 2.24
N GLY A 239 6.80 24.71 1.34
CA GLY A 239 7.60 25.92 1.19
C GLY A 239 7.62 26.76 2.47
N ALA A 240 6.46 26.99 3.08
CA ALA A 240 6.37 27.69 4.36
C ALA A 240 7.15 26.99 5.49
N PHE A 241 7.10 25.65 5.54
CA PHE A 241 7.85 24.86 6.50
C PHE A 241 9.37 25.04 6.32
N VAL A 242 9.87 25.01 5.08
CA VAL A 242 11.29 25.25 4.79
C VAL A 242 11.74 26.64 5.25
N VAL A 243 10.95 27.68 4.97
CA VAL A 243 11.27 29.05 5.42
C VAL A 243 11.29 29.14 6.95
N MET A 244 10.32 28.55 7.63
CA MET A 244 10.26 28.54 9.10
C MET A 244 11.40 27.72 9.71
N LEU A 245 11.80 26.61 9.08
CA LEU A 245 12.93 25.80 9.50
C LEU A 245 14.25 26.59 9.39
N LEU A 246 14.44 27.33 8.28
CA LEU A 246 15.57 28.23 8.13
C LEU A 246 15.57 29.32 9.20
N ALA A 247 14.41 29.89 9.53
CA ALA A 247 14.29 30.87 10.62
C ALA A 247 14.70 30.26 11.97
N VAL A 248 14.26 29.04 12.30
CA VAL A 248 14.67 28.33 13.53
C VAL A 248 16.19 28.15 13.56
N ILE A 249 16.81 27.76 12.44
CA ILE A 249 18.27 27.56 12.36
C ILE A 249 19.01 28.89 12.54
N ILE A 250 18.60 29.94 11.83
CA ILE A 250 19.23 31.27 11.91
C ILE A 250 19.11 31.84 13.33
N THR A 251 17.90 31.82 13.91
CA THR A 251 17.66 32.30 15.28
C THR A 251 18.45 31.47 16.29
N GLY A 252 18.51 30.15 16.11
CA GLY A 252 19.29 29.25 16.97
C GLY A 252 20.80 29.51 16.94
N ILE A 253 21.35 29.82 15.75
CA ILE A 253 22.77 30.23 15.63
C ILE A 253 22.99 31.60 16.25
N ALA A 254 22.09 32.56 16.01
CA ALA A 254 22.22 33.92 16.53
C ALA A 254 22.16 33.99 18.07
N HIS A 255 21.30 33.18 18.71
CA HIS A 255 21.15 33.12 20.17
C HIS A 255 22.08 32.07 20.83
N SER A 256 23.01 31.47 20.08
CA SER A 256 23.93 30.44 20.62
C SER A 256 24.91 30.98 21.68
N ASN A 257 25.02 32.31 21.84
CA ASN A 257 25.98 32.97 22.73
C ASN A 257 25.41 33.30 24.12
N GLU A 258 24.10 33.15 24.33
CA GLU A 258 23.46 33.35 25.64
C GLU A 258 23.61 32.09 26.50
N ASN A 259 23.60 32.23 27.84
CA ASN A 259 23.77 31.14 28.83
C ASN A 259 22.63 30.08 28.84
N THR A 260 22.00 29.85 27.69
CA THR A 260 20.88 28.95 27.49
C THR A 260 21.40 27.56 27.11
N ASP A 261 21.13 26.55 27.94
CA ASP A 261 21.51 25.15 27.69
C ASP A 261 20.75 24.57 26.48
N TRP A 262 21.28 24.80 25.28
CA TRP A 262 20.74 24.33 24.00
C TRP A 262 20.55 22.80 23.94
N ARG A 263 21.29 22.05 24.76
CA ARG A 263 21.20 20.58 24.86
C ARG A 263 19.80 20.10 25.28
N VAL A 264 19.16 20.81 26.21
CA VAL A 264 17.81 20.46 26.68
C VAL A 264 16.78 20.74 25.59
N MET A 265 16.89 21.90 24.95
CA MET A 265 16.05 22.27 23.81
C MET A 265 16.13 21.24 22.68
N VAL A 266 17.34 20.89 22.24
CA VAL A 266 17.54 19.93 21.16
C VAL A 266 16.94 18.59 21.52
N ARG A 267 17.11 18.08 22.75
CA ARG A 267 16.50 16.80 23.18
C ARG A 267 14.97 16.85 23.20
N LEU A 268 14.37 17.96 23.63
CA LEU A 268 12.91 18.10 23.67
C LEU A 268 12.27 18.20 22.28
N TYR A 269 12.94 18.83 21.31
CA TYR A 269 12.41 19.05 19.97
C TYR A 269 12.86 18.00 18.94
N ARG A 270 13.96 17.26 19.18
CA ARG A 270 14.50 16.25 18.26
C ARG A 270 13.54 15.10 18.03
N GLY A 271 12.95 14.51 19.08
CA GLY A 271 11.98 13.42 18.94
C GLY A 271 10.78 13.78 18.04
N PRO A 272 10.06 14.88 18.33
CA PRO A 272 9.00 15.39 17.47
C PRO A 272 9.46 15.70 16.03
N LEU A 273 10.65 16.28 15.84
CA LEU A 273 11.20 16.56 14.51
C LEU A 273 11.45 15.28 13.70
N LEU A 274 12.02 14.26 14.34
CA LEU A 274 12.27 12.96 13.70
C LEU A 274 10.97 12.29 13.25
N LEU A 275 9.87 12.43 14.00
CA LEU A 275 8.54 11.98 13.55
C LEU A 275 8.07 12.75 12.31
N VAL A 276 8.27 14.07 12.26
CA VAL A 276 7.92 14.89 11.09
C VAL A 276 8.71 14.43 9.87
N ILE A 277 10.03 14.26 10.01
CA ILE A 277 10.92 13.77 8.93
C ILE A 277 10.48 12.39 8.47
N PHE A 278 10.18 11.48 9.39
CA PHE A 278 9.67 10.14 9.06
C PHE A 278 8.39 10.21 8.22
N LEU A 279 7.44 11.10 8.55
CA LEU A 279 6.23 11.28 7.74
C LEU A 279 6.51 11.81 6.33
N PHE A 280 7.50 12.70 6.16
CA PHE A 280 7.96 13.14 4.84
C PHE A 280 8.53 11.98 4.03
N LEU A 281 9.43 11.19 4.63
CA LEU A 281 10.03 10.01 4.00
C LEU A 281 8.98 8.97 3.63
N MET A 282 7.98 8.76 4.49
CA MET A 282 6.82 7.91 4.21
C MET A 282 6.02 8.41 3.00
N GLY A 283 5.77 9.72 2.90
CA GLY A 283 5.11 10.30 1.74
C GLY A 283 5.90 10.08 0.44
N ILE A 284 7.23 10.25 0.50
CA ILE A 284 8.13 9.98 -0.65
C ILE A 284 8.12 8.49 -1.01
N ASN A 285 8.17 7.58 -0.05
CA ASN A 285 8.11 6.14 -0.30
C ASN A 285 6.82 5.74 -1.01
N VAL A 286 5.66 6.22 -0.54
CA VAL A 286 4.37 5.95 -1.18
C VAL A 286 4.32 6.52 -2.60
N TYR A 287 4.88 7.72 -2.82
CA TYR A 287 5.01 8.30 -4.15
C TYR A 287 5.90 7.43 -5.07
N CYS A 288 7.06 7.00 -4.59
CA CYS A 288 7.99 6.13 -5.33
C CYS A 288 7.38 4.76 -5.67
N TRP A 289 6.62 4.16 -4.74
CA TRP A 289 5.89 2.93 -5.00
C TRP A 289 4.87 3.13 -6.12
N ARG A 290 4.11 4.23 -6.06
CA ARG A 290 3.12 4.56 -7.08
C ARG A 290 3.75 4.83 -8.44
N SER A 291 4.84 5.59 -8.51
CA SER A 291 5.54 5.91 -9.76
C SER A 291 6.21 4.69 -10.38
N SER A 292 6.65 3.74 -9.55
CA SER A 292 7.23 2.46 -9.99
C SER A 292 6.16 1.39 -10.32
N GLY A 293 4.87 1.72 -10.26
CA GLY A 293 3.78 0.79 -10.56
C GLY A 293 3.56 -0.29 -9.49
N VAL A 294 4.07 -0.09 -8.27
CA VAL A 294 3.88 -1.01 -7.15
C VAL A 294 2.53 -0.78 -6.48
N ASN A 295 1.67 -1.81 -6.48
CA ASN A 295 0.36 -1.78 -5.84
C ASN A 295 0.46 -1.94 -4.31
N HIS A 296 0.94 -0.88 -3.64
CA HIS A 296 1.14 -0.85 -2.19
C HIS A 296 -0.17 -1.06 -1.39
N VAL A 297 -1.31 -0.66 -1.94
CA VAL A 297 -2.64 -0.85 -1.33
C VAL A 297 -2.92 -2.34 -1.11
N LEU A 298 -2.65 -3.15 -2.13
CA LEU A 298 -2.82 -4.60 -2.05
C LEU A 298 -1.77 -5.26 -1.17
N ILE A 299 -0.51 -4.82 -1.27
CA ILE A 299 0.62 -5.38 -0.50
C ILE A 299 0.42 -5.17 1.01
N PHE A 300 -0.09 -4.01 1.42
CA PHE A 300 -0.39 -3.70 2.82
C PHE A 300 -1.79 -4.14 3.27
N GLU A 301 -2.54 -4.85 2.41
CA GLU A 301 -3.93 -5.27 2.67
C GLU A 301 -4.82 -4.09 3.11
N LEU A 302 -4.58 -2.90 2.53
CA LEU A 302 -5.34 -1.68 2.79
C LEU A 302 -6.63 -1.68 1.96
N ASP A 303 -7.71 -1.12 2.52
CA ASP A 303 -8.96 -0.95 1.78
C ASP A 303 -8.72 0.00 0.58
N PRO A 304 -8.92 -0.44 -0.68
CA PRO A 304 -8.70 0.38 -1.87
C PRO A 304 -9.56 1.65 -1.91
N ARG A 305 -10.63 1.72 -1.13
CA ARG A 305 -11.52 2.89 -1.08
C ARG A 305 -11.12 3.89 -0.01
N ASN A 306 -10.30 3.48 0.95
CA ASN A 306 -9.97 4.26 2.14
C ASN A 306 -8.49 4.12 2.49
N HIS A 307 -7.63 4.32 1.48
CA HIS A 307 -6.19 4.38 1.65
C HIS A 307 -5.72 5.85 1.71
N LEU A 308 -4.66 6.12 2.47
CA LEU A 308 -4.02 7.43 2.41
C LEU A 308 -3.24 7.56 1.10
N THR A 309 -3.50 8.64 0.37
CA THR A 309 -2.68 9.02 -0.77
C THR A 309 -1.37 9.64 -0.30
N GLU A 310 -0.38 9.64 -1.19
CA GLU A 310 0.94 10.24 -0.97
C GLU A 310 0.83 11.72 -0.54
N GLN A 311 -0.07 12.48 -1.17
CA GLN A 311 -0.29 13.90 -0.89
C GLN A 311 -0.92 14.11 0.49
N HIS A 312 -1.78 13.19 0.90
CA HIS A 312 -2.42 13.22 2.21
C HIS A 312 -1.43 12.97 3.35
N ILE A 313 -0.45 12.10 3.14
CA ILE A 313 0.66 11.89 4.09
C ILE A 313 1.56 13.14 4.11
N MET A 314 1.87 13.69 2.94
CA MET A 314 2.68 14.91 2.81
C MET A 314 2.03 16.15 3.45
N GLU A 315 0.72 16.29 3.32
CA GLU A 315 -0.06 17.34 3.98
C GLU A 315 0.02 17.22 5.50
N LEU A 316 -0.07 16.00 6.04
CA LEU A 316 0.06 15.77 7.48
C LEU A 316 1.47 16.10 7.98
N ALA A 317 2.49 15.69 7.23
CA ALA A 317 3.89 15.98 7.54
C ALA A 317 4.17 17.50 7.56
N THR A 318 3.66 18.24 6.58
CA THR A 318 3.85 19.71 6.51
C THR A 318 3.11 20.44 7.62
N VAL A 319 1.87 20.05 7.95
CA VAL A 319 1.13 20.64 9.08
C VAL A 319 1.87 20.41 10.40
N PHE A 320 2.31 19.19 10.69
CA PHE A 320 3.08 18.94 11.91
C PHE A 320 4.43 19.65 11.90
N GLY A 321 5.10 19.74 10.74
CA GLY A 321 6.33 20.51 10.59
C GLY A 321 6.15 21.99 10.89
N LEU A 322 5.06 22.62 10.41
CA LEU A 322 4.76 24.02 10.71
C LEU A 322 4.47 24.24 12.19
N VAL A 323 3.69 23.36 12.82
CA VAL A 323 3.41 23.43 14.27
C VAL A 323 4.69 23.24 15.07
N TRP A 324 5.57 22.31 14.66
CA TRP A 324 6.88 22.10 15.26
C TRP A 324 7.76 23.34 15.15
N ALA A 325 7.89 23.92 13.95
CA ALA A 325 8.75 25.06 13.70
C ALA A 325 8.24 26.32 14.42
N GLY A 326 6.91 26.53 14.43
CA GLY A 326 6.28 27.59 15.22
C GLY A 326 6.55 27.43 16.71
N SER A 327 6.37 26.22 17.26
CA SER A 327 6.69 25.93 18.66
C SER A 327 8.16 26.19 19.00
N ALA A 328 9.08 25.77 18.12
CA ALA A 328 10.51 26.00 18.30
C ALA A 328 10.87 27.50 18.27
N LEU A 329 10.26 28.28 17.37
CA LEU A 329 10.44 29.74 17.35
C LEU A 329 9.88 30.42 18.62
N ILE A 330 8.69 30.02 19.09
CA ILE A 330 8.13 30.58 20.35
C ILE A 330 9.03 30.23 21.53
N PHE A 331 9.64 29.03 21.54
CA PHE A 331 10.65 28.67 22.54
C PHE A 331 11.88 29.59 22.47
N LEU A 332 12.42 29.82 21.27
CA LEU A 332 13.60 30.68 21.06
C LEU A 332 13.33 32.15 21.42
N TYR A 333 12.12 32.65 21.15
CA TYR A 333 11.69 34.01 21.52
C TYR A 333 10.97 34.08 22.88
N SER A 334 11.08 33.05 23.71
CA SER A 334 10.35 32.95 24.99
C SER A 334 10.63 34.12 25.93
N GLU A 335 11.87 34.61 25.98
CA GLU A 335 12.26 35.77 26.78
C GLU A 335 11.57 37.05 26.30
N ALA A 336 11.59 37.31 25.00
CA ALA A 336 10.93 38.47 24.40
C ALA A 336 9.39 38.41 24.52
N LEU A 337 8.81 37.21 24.54
CA LEU A 337 7.37 36.99 24.65
C LEU A 337 6.89 36.87 26.11
N HIS A 338 7.79 36.83 27.09
CA HIS A 338 7.49 36.57 28.50
C HIS A 338 6.69 35.27 28.73
N ILE A 339 6.91 34.25 27.90
CA ILE A 339 6.27 32.93 28.01
C ILE A 339 7.28 31.93 28.59
N PRO A 340 6.91 31.08 29.57
CA PRO A 340 7.80 30.03 30.06
C PRO A 340 8.27 29.11 28.92
N PRO A 341 9.58 28.98 28.64
CA PRO A 341 10.08 28.31 27.44
C PRO A 341 9.62 26.85 27.34
N TYR A 342 9.70 26.11 28.45
CA TYR A 342 9.42 24.67 28.49
C TYR A 342 7.94 24.30 28.34
N ILE A 343 7.01 25.28 28.34
CA ILE A 343 5.59 24.96 28.10
C ILE A 343 5.31 24.57 26.64
N ASN A 344 6.03 25.18 25.70
CA ASN A 344 5.83 24.99 24.26
C ASN A 344 6.12 23.54 23.80
N PRO A 345 7.27 22.92 24.12
CA PRO A 345 7.53 21.54 23.74
C PRO A 345 6.55 20.55 24.39
N LEU A 346 6.02 20.85 25.58
CA LEU A 346 4.96 20.05 26.21
C LEU A 346 3.65 20.15 25.42
N ILE A 347 3.21 21.37 25.07
CA ILE A 347 2.00 21.61 24.27
C ILE A 347 2.11 20.89 22.92
N LEU A 348 3.26 20.98 22.25
CA LEU A 348 3.51 20.27 21.00
C LEU A 348 3.34 18.75 21.15
N ALA A 349 3.98 18.15 22.17
CA ALA A 349 3.89 16.71 22.40
C ALA A 349 2.45 16.28 22.72
N VAL A 350 1.75 17.02 23.58
CA VAL A 350 0.34 16.76 23.91
C VAL A 350 -0.55 16.89 22.68
N LEU A 351 -0.34 17.89 21.82
CA LEU A 351 -1.09 18.07 20.57
C LEU A 351 -0.90 16.87 19.62
N MET A 352 0.34 16.40 19.45
CA MET A 352 0.63 15.24 18.59
C MET A 352 -0.02 13.95 19.13
N ILE A 353 0.01 13.73 20.44
CA ILE A 353 -0.65 12.59 21.10
C ILE A 353 -2.17 12.72 20.97
N ALA A 354 -2.73 13.89 21.27
CA ALA A 354 -4.15 14.16 21.17
C ALA A 354 -4.67 13.95 19.74
N PHE A 355 -3.90 14.35 18.72
CA PHE A 355 -4.23 14.08 17.32
C PHE A 355 -4.36 12.58 17.05
N LEU A 356 -3.41 11.78 17.54
CA LEU A 356 -3.36 10.33 17.30
C LEU A 356 -4.52 9.59 17.98
N PHE A 357 -4.83 9.94 19.23
CA PHE A 357 -5.88 9.28 20.02
C PHE A 357 -7.28 9.92 19.87
N ASN A 358 -7.41 10.98 19.07
CA ASN A 358 -8.67 11.69 18.89
C ASN A 358 -9.77 10.73 18.37
N PRO A 359 -10.83 10.48 19.15
CA PRO A 359 -11.88 9.50 18.82
C PRO A 359 -12.91 10.04 17.83
N THR A 360 -12.87 11.34 17.51
CA THR A 360 -13.81 11.93 16.56
C THR A 360 -13.49 11.49 15.13
N LYS A 361 -14.52 11.39 14.28
CA LYS A 361 -14.38 11.08 12.84
C LYS A 361 -13.67 12.18 12.03
N THR A 362 -13.24 13.26 12.69
CA THR A 362 -12.47 14.34 12.07
C THR A 362 -11.03 13.89 11.83
N LEU A 363 -10.34 14.47 10.83
CA LEU A 363 -8.92 14.23 10.57
C LEU A 363 -8.53 12.75 10.32
N ARG A 364 -9.19 12.11 9.34
CA ARG A 364 -8.84 10.77 8.83
C ARG A 364 -8.71 9.71 9.95
N HIS A 365 -9.79 9.56 10.70
CA HIS A 365 -9.93 8.61 11.81
C HIS A 365 -9.42 7.19 11.48
N ASP A 366 -9.80 6.65 10.32
CA ASP A 366 -9.53 5.23 10.02
C ASP A 366 -8.03 4.93 9.91
N ALA A 367 -7.25 5.87 9.39
CA ALA A 367 -5.80 5.75 9.30
C ALA A 367 -5.11 5.80 10.67
N ARG A 368 -5.55 6.70 11.55
CA ARG A 368 -5.00 6.81 12.90
C ARG A 368 -5.26 5.54 13.72
N PHE A 369 -6.49 5.04 13.67
CA PHE A 369 -6.85 3.81 14.37
C PHE A 369 -6.26 2.57 13.72
N TRP A 370 -5.97 2.60 12.41
CA TRP A 370 -5.16 1.57 11.77
C TRP A 370 -3.73 1.57 12.35
N VAL A 371 -3.05 2.72 12.41
CA VAL A 371 -1.71 2.84 13.02
C VAL A 371 -1.73 2.37 14.48
N LEU A 372 -2.70 2.82 15.29
CA LEU A 372 -2.84 2.40 16.68
C LEU A 372 -3.06 0.89 16.81
N ARG A 373 -3.91 0.30 15.97
CA ARG A 373 -4.17 -1.14 15.97
C ARG A 373 -2.91 -1.93 15.63
N VAL A 374 -2.17 -1.54 14.59
CA VAL A 374 -0.91 -2.19 14.19
C VAL A 374 0.13 -2.03 15.29
N ALA A 375 0.27 -0.84 15.90
CA ALA A 375 1.18 -0.61 17.01
C ALA A 375 0.88 -1.50 18.23
N VAL A 376 -0.40 -1.67 18.58
CA VAL A 376 -0.81 -2.61 19.65
C VAL A 376 -0.49 -4.06 19.26
N ARG A 377 -0.74 -4.46 18.01
CA ARG A 377 -0.39 -5.82 17.53
C ARG A 377 1.11 -6.08 17.59
N ILE A 378 1.95 -5.09 17.27
CA ILE A 378 3.41 -5.20 17.41
C ILE A 378 3.78 -5.43 18.89
N LEU A 379 3.21 -4.68 19.82
CA LEU A 379 3.47 -4.86 21.26
C LEU A 379 3.08 -6.26 21.77
N PHE A 380 2.03 -6.87 21.20
CA PHE A 380 1.57 -8.21 21.53
C PHE A 380 1.93 -9.26 20.47
N ALA A 381 2.93 -8.99 19.63
CA ALA A 381 3.35 -9.88 18.54
C ALA A 381 3.61 -11.34 18.98
N PRO A 382 4.10 -11.65 20.19
CA PRO A 382 4.28 -13.05 20.63
C PRO A 382 2.98 -13.87 20.70
N PHE A 383 1.81 -13.23 20.73
CA PHE A 383 0.52 -13.86 21.02
C PHE A 383 -0.41 -13.99 19.81
N PHE A 384 -0.06 -13.43 18.65
CA PHE A 384 -0.92 -13.39 17.47
C PHE A 384 -0.15 -13.67 16.18
N TYR A 385 -0.88 -14.04 15.13
CA TYR A 385 -0.31 -14.13 13.78
C TYR A 385 0.05 -12.74 13.25
N VAL A 386 1.27 -12.62 12.70
CA VAL A 386 1.88 -11.37 12.26
C VAL A 386 1.69 -11.23 10.75
N GLY A 387 1.00 -10.18 10.32
CA GLY A 387 0.83 -9.84 8.91
C GLY A 387 2.01 -9.03 8.36
N PHE A 388 2.04 -8.82 7.05
CA PHE A 388 3.10 -8.04 6.41
C PHE A 388 3.18 -6.59 6.94
N ALA A 389 2.03 -5.94 7.14
CA ALA A 389 1.99 -4.58 7.67
C ALA A 389 2.59 -4.44 9.08
N ASP A 390 2.38 -5.46 9.94
CA ASP A 390 2.91 -5.48 11.30
C ASP A 390 4.45 -5.61 11.27
N PHE A 391 4.97 -6.48 10.39
CA PHE A 391 6.42 -6.64 10.17
C PHE A 391 7.06 -5.37 9.63
N TRP A 392 6.48 -4.78 8.58
CA TRP A 392 7.01 -3.57 7.96
C TRP A 392 7.01 -2.38 8.93
N LEU A 393 5.92 -2.16 9.69
CA LEU A 393 5.89 -1.04 10.65
C LEU A 393 6.85 -1.29 11.83
N ALA A 394 7.01 -2.53 12.27
CA ALA A 394 7.98 -2.86 13.32
C ALA A 394 9.43 -2.58 12.86
N ASP A 395 9.74 -2.83 11.59
CA ASP A 395 11.04 -2.48 10.99
C ASP A 395 11.23 -0.95 10.97
N GLN A 396 10.22 -0.19 10.52
CA GLN A 396 10.29 1.29 10.55
C GLN A 396 10.48 1.85 11.97
N LEU A 397 9.87 1.23 12.99
CA LEU A 397 10.04 1.64 14.39
C LEU A 397 11.48 1.45 14.90
N THR A 398 12.28 0.58 14.29
CA THR A 398 13.70 0.42 14.67
C THR A 398 14.53 1.65 14.32
N SER A 399 14.25 2.31 13.18
CA SER A 399 14.89 3.58 12.81
C SER A 399 14.39 4.78 13.63
N LEU A 400 13.24 4.63 14.31
CA LEU A 400 12.66 5.62 15.21
C LEU A 400 13.09 5.45 16.68
N VAL A 401 13.99 4.52 17.00
CA VAL A 401 14.53 4.33 18.36
C VAL A 401 15.06 5.63 18.99
N PRO A 402 15.81 6.50 18.28
CA PRO A 402 16.23 7.79 18.83
C PRO A 402 15.05 8.68 19.25
N ALA A 403 13.98 8.72 18.44
CA ALA A 403 12.79 9.50 18.76
C ALA A 403 12.06 8.92 19.99
N LEU A 404 11.96 7.60 20.11
CA LEU A 404 11.36 6.92 21.27
C LEU A 404 12.12 7.23 22.57
N LEU A 405 13.46 7.24 22.52
CA LEU A 405 14.30 7.63 23.65
C LEU A 405 14.10 9.11 24.04
N ASP A 406 13.94 9.99 23.06
CA ASP A 406 13.64 11.40 23.31
C ASP A 406 12.25 11.62 23.92
N PHE A 407 11.24 10.85 23.50
CA PHE A 407 9.92 10.88 24.14
C PHE A 407 9.98 10.37 25.58
N GLN A 408 10.78 9.34 25.86
CA GLN A 408 11.04 8.89 27.23
C GLN A 408 11.71 10.00 28.05
N TYR A 409 12.75 10.64 27.50
CA TYR A 409 13.40 11.79 28.15
C TYR A 409 12.43 12.94 28.42
N LEU A 410 11.55 13.26 27.46
CA LEU A 410 10.52 14.30 27.59
C LEU A 410 9.61 14.00 28.79
N VAL A 411 9.10 12.77 28.89
CA VAL A 411 8.25 12.34 30.02
C VAL A 411 8.99 12.49 31.35
N CYS A 412 10.22 11.99 31.44
CA CYS A 412 10.97 12.07 32.70
C CYS A 412 11.31 13.52 33.05
N PHE A 413 11.68 14.36 32.08
CA PHE A 413 11.97 15.78 32.28
C PHE A 413 10.80 16.51 32.94
N TYR A 414 9.56 16.31 32.49
CA TYR A 414 8.40 16.99 33.09
C TYR A 414 7.93 16.37 34.41
N LEU A 415 8.17 15.07 34.64
CA LEU A 415 7.80 14.41 35.89
C LEU A 415 8.76 14.70 37.05
N THR A 416 10.05 14.90 36.77
CA THR A 416 11.07 15.04 37.84
C THR A 416 11.47 16.49 38.12
N ASN A 417 11.05 17.44 37.29
CA ASN A 417 11.54 18.80 37.36
C ASN A 417 10.44 19.78 37.80
N ASP A 418 10.22 19.97 39.09
CA ASP A 418 9.13 20.83 39.59
C ASP A 418 9.22 22.31 39.17
N LYS A 419 10.35 22.75 38.60
CA LYS A 419 10.62 24.15 38.24
C LYS A 419 10.55 24.42 36.73
N TRP A 420 9.99 23.53 35.91
CA TRP A 420 9.86 23.77 34.46
C TRP A 420 8.97 24.97 34.09
N MET A 421 8.14 25.48 35.02
CA MET A 421 7.36 26.72 34.87
C MET A 421 8.14 28.01 35.21
N SER A 422 9.33 27.92 35.79
CA SER A 422 10.15 29.08 36.14
C SER A 422 11.18 29.35 35.04
N ASN A 423 11.42 30.63 34.69
CA ASN A 423 12.41 31.08 33.69
C ASN A 423 13.89 30.82 34.09
N LYS A 424 14.17 29.98 35.09
CA LYS A 424 15.54 29.65 35.52
C LYS A 424 15.92 28.29 34.97
N SER A 425 17.13 28.19 34.42
CA SER A 425 17.69 26.92 33.93
C SER A 425 17.65 25.85 35.05
N PRO A 426 17.07 24.66 34.79
CA PRO A 426 16.85 23.66 35.82
C PRO A 426 18.12 22.81 36.09
N PHE A 427 19.27 23.47 36.24
CA PHE A 427 20.57 22.78 36.24
C PHE A 427 20.99 22.20 37.60
N SER A 428 20.24 22.41 38.69
CA SER A 428 20.67 21.90 40.00
C SER A 428 20.41 20.40 40.25
N LEU A 429 19.75 19.67 39.34
CA LEU A 429 19.34 18.27 39.58
C LEU A 429 19.87 17.23 38.57
N LEU A 430 20.59 17.63 37.51
CA LEU A 430 21.10 16.71 36.48
C LEU A 430 22.63 16.51 36.50
N ARG A 431 23.34 17.07 37.51
CA ARG A 431 24.80 16.96 37.64
C ARG A 431 25.27 15.67 38.31
N ASP A 432 24.44 15.03 39.13
CA ASP A 432 24.71 13.68 39.58
C ASP A 432 24.20 12.71 38.50
N GLY A 433 25.06 11.80 38.05
CA GLY A 433 24.77 10.77 37.03
C GLY A 433 23.64 9.78 37.36
N SER A 434 22.75 10.17 38.26
CA SER A 434 21.46 9.57 38.57
C SER A 434 20.40 10.20 37.67
N GLY A 435 20.40 9.84 36.38
CA GLY A 435 19.22 10.10 35.55
C GLY A 435 17.97 9.53 36.25
N PRO A 436 16.80 10.17 36.14
CA PRO A 436 15.60 9.62 36.75
C PRO A 436 15.43 8.17 36.28
N GLY A 437 15.16 7.28 37.23
CA GLY A 437 15.01 5.83 37.07
C GLY A 437 13.83 5.39 36.19
N CYS A 438 13.59 6.09 35.09
CA CYS A 438 12.77 5.66 33.99
C CYS A 438 13.53 4.53 33.25
N VAL A 439 13.30 3.30 33.67
CA VAL A 439 13.87 2.10 33.07
C VAL A 439 13.61 2.09 31.55
N ASN A 440 14.64 1.77 30.75
CA ASN A 440 14.62 1.65 29.27
C ASN A 440 13.71 0.52 28.75
N PHE A 441 12.42 0.53 29.10
CA PHE A 441 11.48 -0.56 28.80
C PHE A 441 11.02 -0.57 27.34
N LEU A 442 10.89 0.60 26.70
CA LEU A 442 10.24 0.71 25.38
C LEU A 442 11.18 0.40 24.19
N PRO A 443 12.39 0.99 24.07
CA PRO A 443 13.25 0.75 22.91
C PRO A 443 13.86 -0.65 22.89
N VAL A 444 14.19 -1.21 24.07
CA VAL A 444 14.73 -2.58 24.20
C VAL A 444 13.68 -3.64 23.86
N ARG A 445 12.39 -3.38 24.15
CA ARG A 445 11.28 -4.28 23.77
C ARG A 445 10.97 -4.17 22.28
N VAL A 446 10.98 -2.98 21.67
CA VAL A 446 10.76 -2.83 20.21
C VAL A 446 11.87 -3.52 19.42
N ALA A 447 13.14 -3.32 19.78
CA ALA A 447 14.26 -4.00 19.12
C ALA A 447 14.23 -5.53 19.31
N ARG A 448 13.84 -6.03 20.50
CA ARG A 448 13.62 -7.47 20.72
C ARG A 448 12.42 -8.03 19.98
N VAL A 449 11.33 -7.27 19.86
CA VAL A 449 10.12 -7.70 19.15
C VAL A 449 10.39 -7.81 17.66
N SER A 450 11.08 -6.84 17.04
CA SER A 450 11.49 -6.92 15.63
C SER A 450 12.44 -8.10 15.37
N ALA A 451 13.35 -8.40 16.31
CA ALA A 451 14.20 -9.59 16.22
C ALA A 451 13.44 -10.91 16.45
N PHE A 452 12.42 -10.93 17.32
CA PHE A 452 11.59 -12.11 17.59
C PHE A 452 10.61 -12.42 16.45
N THR A 453 10.04 -11.40 15.79
CA THR A 453 9.20 -11.57 14.60
C THR A 453 10.02 -12.06 13.40
N LEU A 454 11.30 -11.67 13.28
CA LEU A 454 12.23 -12.24 12.30
C LEU A 454 12.48 -13.74 12.48
N PHE A 455 12.49 -14.23 13.73
CA PHE A 455 12.86 -15.61 14.06
C PHE A 455 11.69 -16.62 13.97
N ARG A 456 10.44 -16.17 14.17
CA ARG A 456 9.29 -17.09 14.33
C ARG A 456 8.54 -17.42 13.03
N ASP A 457 8.74 -16.66 11.95
CA ASP A 457 8.06 -16.93 10.68
C ASP A 457 8.90 -16.60 9.42
N PRO A 458 9.69 -17.56 8.90
CA PRO A 458 10.46 -17.37 7.66
C PRO A 458 9.58 -17.32 6.39
N SER A 459 8.24 -17.44 6.50
CA SER A 459 7.33 -17.34 5.35
C SER A 459 7.15 -15.91 4.82
N GLY A 460 7.32 -14.89 5.68
CA GLY A 460 7.38 -13.47 5.26
C GLY A 460 8.58 -13.19 4.34
N PHE A 461 9.72 -13.84 4.62
CA PHE A 461 10.91 -13.80 3.77
C PHE A 461 10.73 -14.56 2.45
N ARG A 462 9.97 -15.69 2.44
CA ARG A 462 9.61 -16.37 1.19
C ARG A 462 8.64 -15.57 0.31
N LYS A 463 7.82 -14.68 0.87
CA LYS A 463 7.08 -13.65 0.10
C LYS A 463 8.00 -12.51 -0.39
N ALA A 464 9.14 -12.28 0.26
CA ALA A 464 10.12 -11.24 -0.07
C ALA A 464 11.00 -11.55 -1.29
N GLU A 465 10.96 -12.78 -1.81
CA GLU A 465 11.55 -13.16 -3.11
C GLU A 465 10.80 -12.56 -4.31
N SER A 466 9.63 -11.93 -4.09
CA SER A 466 9.00 -11.09 -5.09
C SER A 466 9.86 -9.83 -5.33
N PRO A 467 10.28 -9.52 -6.57
CA PRO A 467 11.09 -8.32 -6.87
C PRO A 467 10.42 -7.01 -6.41
N TYR A 468 9.12 -7.02 -6.15
CA TYR A 468 8.32 -5.87 -5.70
C TYR A 468 8.37 -5.71 -4.18
N LEU A 469 8.40 -6.81 -3.41
CA LEU A 469 8.65 -6.72 -1.97
C LEU A 469 10.10 -6.30 -1.71
N SER A 470 11.05 -6.82 -2.51
CA SER A 470 12.44 -6.37 -2.51
C SER A 470 12.56 -4.89 -2.88
N ALA A 471 11.80 -4.39 -3.86
CA ALA A 471 11.76 -2.96 -4.19
C ALA A 471 11.12 -2.11 -3.08
N VAL A 472 10.01 -2.56 -2.48
CA VAL A 472 9.36 -1.89 -1.33
C VAL A 472 10.31 -1.83 -0.13
N LEU A 473 10.94 -2.95 0.22
CA LEU A 473 11.91 -3.04 1.29
C LEU A 473 13.17 -2.22 0.99
N ARG A 474 13.73 -2.26 -0.23
CA ARG A 474 14.89 -1.43 -0.61
C ARG A 474 14.57 0.07 -0.56
N LEU A 475 13.39 0.49 -1.02
CA LEU A 475 12.96 1.89 -0.96
C LEU A 475 12.66 2.31 0.49
N SER A 476 12.06 1.45 1.31
CA SER A 476 11.90 1.67 2.75
C SER A 476 13.22 1.69 3.51
N LEU A 477 14.21 0.87 3.11
CA LEU A 477 15.54 0.83 3.72
C LEU A 477 16.34 2.12 3.48
N ILE A 478 16.10 2.81 2.36
CA ILE A 478 16.65 4.17 2.11
C ILE A 478 16.10 5.20 3.11
N SER A 479 14.92 4.94 3.71
CA SER A 479 14.36 5.77 4.79
C SER A 479 14.75 5.29 6.20
N CYS A 480 15.23 4.04 6.34
CA CYS A 480 15.65 3.46 7.62
C CYS A 480 17.12 3.74 7.99
N ASN A 481 18.00 3.96 7.01
CA ASN A 481 19.39 4.39 7.16
C ASN A 481 19.52 5.89 6.92
#